data_AF-A0A699Z7U8-F1
#
_entry.id   AF-A0A699Z7U8-F1
#
_cell.length_a   1.000
_cell.length_b   1.000
_cell.length_c   1.000
_cell.angle_alpha   90.00
_cell.angle_beta   90.00
_cell.angle_gamma   90.00
#
_symmetry.space_group_name_H-M   'P 1'
#
loop_
_entity.id
_entity.type
_entity.pdbx_description
1 polymer ?
#
loop_
_entity_poly.entity_id
_entity_poly.type
_entity_poly.pdbx_seq_one_letter_code
_entity_poly.pdbx_strand_id
1 'polypeptide(L)'
;VVQASSSLGQFARGSHDEFVYPKMPFLGQLTQLRVGTSGEGLFAQWHLRTVEVTHLGSGQRWLFNCHDWINKACRWQRVLSAQAM
;
A
#
# COMPACT_ATOMS: atom_id res chain seq x y z
N VAL A 1 -3.08 -3.37 11.78
CA VAL A 1 -2.09 -3.59 10.70
C VAL A 1 -2.70 -4.58 9.74
N VAL A 2 -2.66 -4.28 8.44
CA VAL A 2 -3.17 -5.18 7.41
C VAL A 2 -1.96 -5.76 6.69
N GLN A 3 -1.94 -7.07 6.47
CA GLN A 3 -0.87 -7.76 5.76
C GLN A 3 -1.45 -8.41 4.51
N ALA A 4 -0.79 -8.19 3.39
CA ALA A 4 -0.97 -8.98 2.18
C ALA A 4 0.18 -9.98 2.11
N SER A 5 -0.14 -11.27 1.97
CA SER A 5 0.86 -12.32 1.80
C SER A 5 1.24 -12.41 0.33
N SER A 6 2.53 -12.30 0.01
CA SER A 6 3.02 -12.43 -1.36
C SER A 6 2.75 -13.84 -1.91
N SER A 7 1.82 -13.96 -2.85
CA SER A 7 1.75 -15.12 -3.76
C SER A 7 2.56 -14.85 -5.03
N LEU A 8 2.85 -15.90 -5.81
CA LEU A 8 3.47 -15.76 -7.13
C LEU A 8 2.74 -14.70 -7.96
N GLY A 9 3.48 -13.68 -8.44
CA GLY A 9 2.97 -12.61 -9.30
C GLY A 9 2.51 -11.34 -8.59
N GLN A 10 2.31 -11.35 -7.26
CA GLN A 10 1.96 -10.14 -6.52
C GLN A 10 3.18 -9.25 -6.29
N PHE A 11 2.96 -7.93 -6.29
CA PHE A 11 4.00 -6.90 -6.15
C PHE A 11 5.05 -6.96 -7.28
N ALA A 12 4.67 -7.51 -8.43
CA ALA A 12 5.55 -7.59 -9.59
C ALA A 12 5.82 -6.19 -10.17
N ARG A 13 6.94 -6.07 -10.89
CA ARG A 13 7.27 -4.81 -11.57
C ARG A 13 6.19 -4.48 -12.60
N GLY A 14 5.62 -3.29 -12.48
CA GLY A 14 4.63 -2.79 -13.43
C GLY A 14 3.25 -3.44 -13.31
N SER A 15 3.02 -4.25 -12.26
CA SER A 15 1.69 -4.77 -11.96
C SER A 15 0.87 -3.78 -11.11
N HIS A 16 -0.43 -4.03 -11.10
CA HIS A 16 -1.37 -3.48 -10.15
C HIS A 16 -2.02 -4.66 -9.43
N ASP A 17 -1.94 -4.69 -8.11
CA ASP A 17 -2.46 -5.76 -7.28
C ASP A 17 -3.55 -5.20 -6.35
N GLU A 18 -4.69 -5.89 -6.28
CA GLU A 18 -5.84 -5.49 -5.45
C GLU A 18 -6.03 -6.47 -4.28
N PHE A 19 -6.27 -5.91 -3.10
CA PHE A 19 -6.48 -6.68 -1.87
C PHE A 19 -7.75 -6.19 -1.18
N VAL A 20 -8.66 -7.12 -0.88
CA VAL A 20 -9.94 -6.82 -0.22
C VAL A 20 -9.92 -7.34 1.21
N TYR A 21 -10.35 -6.50 2.16
CA TYR A 21 -10.41 -6.82 3.59
C TYR A 21 -11.85 -6.67 4.13
N PRO A 22 -12.72 -7.67 3.93
CA PRO A 22 -14.16 -7.57 4.26
C PRO A 22 -14.46 -7.37 5.75
N LYS A 23 -13.54 -7.78 6.62
CA LYS A 23 -13.69 -7.66 8.09
C LYS A 23 -13.19 -6.33 8.64
N MET A 24 -12.73 -5.42 7.77
CA MET A 24 -12.20 -4.12 8.18
C MET A 24 -13.36 -3.16 8.45
N PRO A 25 -13.48 -2.57 9.66
CA PRO A 25 -14.50 -1.56 9.93
C PRO A 25 -14.19 -0.26 9.16
N PHE A 26 -15.22 0.57 8.98
CA PHE A 26 -15.04 1.91 8.44
C PHE A 26 -14.16 2.75 9.38
N LEU A 27 -13.06 3.27 8.85
CA LEU A 27 -12.08 4.05 9.63
C LEU A 27 -12.35 5.56 9.58
N GLY A 28 -13.42 6.00 8.91
CA GLY A 28 -13.66 7.42 8.67
C GLY A 28 -12.75 8.00 7.58
N GLN A 29 -12.45 9.28 7.69
CA GLN A 29 -11.54 9.98 6.78
C GLN A 29 -10.10 9.49 6.98
N LEU A 30 -9.54 8.83 5.98
CA LEU A 30 -8.13 8.46 6.02
C LEU A 30 -7.24 9.70 5.83
N THR A 31 -6.19 9.79 6.64
CA THR A 31 -5.22 10.89 6.61
C THR A 31 -3.82 10.42 6.25
N GLN A 32 -3.46 9.20 6.65
CA GLN A 32 -2.14 8.62 6.42
C GLN A 32 -2.21 7.12 6.17
N LEU A 33 -1.31 6.62 5.33
CA LEU A 33 -1.10 5.21 5.06
C LEU A 33 0.38 4.86 5.28
N ARG A 34 0.64 3.87 6.12
CA ARG A 34 1.99 3.30 6.26
C ARG A 34 2.10 2.06 5.39
N VAL A 35 3.10 2.04 4.52
CA VAL A 35 3.40 0.93 3.62
C VAL A 35 4.85 0.50 3.80
N GLY A 36 5.11 -0.79 3.72
CA GLY A 36 6.46 -1.32 3.92
C GLY A 36 6.59 -2.79 3.56
N THR A 37 7.84 -3.24 3.52
CA THR A 37 8.23 -4.65 3.28
C THR A 37 9.10 -5.13 4.43
N SER A 38 9.20 -6.45 4.64
CA SER A 38 10.15 -7.01 5.61
C SER A 38 11.61 -6.78 5.21
N GLY A 39 11.88 -6.48 3.93
CA GLY A 39 13.24 -6.31 3.42
C GLY A 39 14.00 -7.64 3.26
N GLU A 40 13.30 -8.76 3.40
CA GLU A 40 13.85 -10.10 3.28
C GLU A 40 13.89 -10.56 1.81
N GLY A 41 14.92 -11.33 1.45
CA GLY A 41 15.08 -11.91 0.12
C GLY A 41 15.93 -11.10 -0.86
N LEU A 42 16.21 -11.70 -2.02
CA LEU A 42 16.91 -11.04 -3.12
C LEU A 42 15.94 -10.05 -3.80
N PHE A 43 16.42 -8.84 -4.09
CA PHE A 43 15.62 -7.76 -4.69
C PHE A 43 14.40 -7.33 -3.87
N ALA A 44 14.51 -7.36 -2.53
CA ALA A 44 13.45 -6.91 -1.62
C ALA A 44 13.04 -5.43 -1.74
N GLN A 45 13.73 -4.65 -2.59
CA GLN A 45 13.39 -3.26 -2.87
C GLN A 45 12.16 -3.20 -3.76
N TRP A 46 11.19 -2.39 -3.37
CA TRP A 46 9.94 -2.26 -4.11
C TRP A 46 9.69 -0.81 -4.49
N HIS A 47 9.55 -0.54 -5.79
CA HIS A 47 9.18 0.78 -6.26
C HIS A 47 7.65 0.91 -6.28
N LEU A 48 7.13 1.70 -5.33
CA LEU A 48 5.70 1.96 -5.22
C LEU A 48 5.36 3.28 -5.89
N ARG A 49 4.45 3.25 -6.87
CA ARG A 49 3.92 4.47 -7.49
C ARG A 49 2.86 5.08 -6.61
N THR A 50 1.75 4.36 -6.40
CA THR A 50 0.54 4.87 -5.75
C THR A 50 -0.19 3.72 -5.06
N VAL A 51 -0.93 4.03 -4.00
CA VAL A 51 -1.92 3.14 -3.38
C VAL A 51 -3.27 3.83 -3.42
N GLU A 52 -4.28 3.15 -3.95
CA GLU A 52 -5.67 3.57 -3.85
C GLU A 52 -6.35 2.74 -2.76
N VAL A 53 -7.06 3.40 -1.85
CA VAL A 53 -7.90 2.73 -0.84
C VAL A 53 -9.34 3.09 -1.12
N THR A 54 -10.18 2.09 -1.30
CA THR A 54 -11.63 2.26 -1.50
C THR A 54 -12.39 1.61 -0.35
N HIS A 55 -13.24 2.38 0.32
CA HIS A 55 -14.20 1.83 1.26
C HIS A 55 -15.43 1.33 0.48
N LEU A 56 -15.55 -0.01 0.37
CA LEU A 56 -16.57 -0.64 -0.46
C LEU A 56 -18.02 -0.28 -0.08
N GLY A 57 -18.30 -0.06 1.21
CA GLY A 57 -19.65 0.25 1.67
C GLY A 57 -20.13 1.68 1.37
N SER A 58 -19.22 2.66 1.37
CA SER A 58 -19.56 4.08 1.10
C SER A 58 -19.11 4.56 -0.28
N GLY A 59 -18.28 3.78 -0.98
CA GLY A 59 -17.65 4.17 -2.24
C GLY A 59 -16.56 5.24 -2.10
N GLN A 60 -16.27 5.72 -0.89
CA GLN A 60 -15.22 6.71 -0.66
C GLN A 60 -13.84 6.16 -1.02
N ARG A 61 -13.02 7.01 -1.62
CA ARG A 61 -11.69 6.65 -2.12
C ARG A 61 -10.64 7.64 -1.63
N TRP A 62 -9.44 7.13 -1.37
CA TRP A 62 -8.29 7.90 -0.98
C TRP A 62 -7.09 7.49 -1.82
N LEU A 63 -6.35 8.48 -2.30
CA LEU A 63 -5.13 8.27 -3.06
C LEU A 63 -3.90 8.56 -2.20
N PHE A 64 -2.92 7.66 -2.23
CA PHE A 64 -1.64 7.82 -1.53
C PHE A 64 -0.50 7.70 -2.53
N ASN A 65 0.04 8.84 -2.95
CA ASN A 65 1.15 8.90 -3.89
C ASN A 65 2.50 8.68 -3.18
N CYS A 66 3.35 7.84 -3.78
CA CYS A 66 4.69 7.51 -3.28
C CYS A 66 5.77 7.88 -4.30
N HIS A 67 5.66 7.39 -5.55
CA HIS A 67 6.61 7.61 -6.65
C HIS A 67 8.10 7.40 -6.28
N ASP A 68 8.36 6.46 -5.38
CA ASP A 68 9.70 6.26 -4.83
C ASP A 68 9.88 4.82 -4.31
N TRP A 69 11.12 4.45 -4.07
CA TRP A 69 11.52 3.13 -3.60
C TRP A 69 11.27 2.96 -2.09
N ILE A 70 10.71 1.81 -1.75
CA ILE A 70 10.70 1.25 -0.41
C ILE A 70 11.89 0.32 -0.29
N ASN A 71 12.95 0.80 0.36
CA ASN A 71 14.24 0.13 0.46
C ASN A 71 14.90 0.38 1.82
N LYS A 72 16.15 -0.08 1.98
CA LYS A 72 16.93 0.13 3.21
C LYS A 72 17.06 1.61 3.62
N ALA A 73 17.13 2.55 2.66
CA ALA A 73 17.31 3.97 2.95
C ALA A 73 16.09 4.58 3.68
N CYS A 74 14.88 4.12 3.36
CA CYS A 74 13.67 4.51 4.08
C CYS A 74 13.30 3.50 5.20
N ARG A 75 14.25 2.66 5.65
CA ARG A 75 14.01 1.62 6.67
C ARG A 75 12.86 0.69 6.30
N TRP A 76 12.76 0.33 5.01
CA TRP A 76 11.77 -0.57 4.44
C TRP A 76 10.32 -0.15 4.62
N GLN A 77 10.07 1.12 4.94
CA GLN A 77 8.72 1.64 5.17
C GLN A 77 8.60 3.10 4.74
N ARG A 78 7.39 3.54 4.39
CA ARG A 78 7.05 4.94 4.14
C ARG A 78 5.69 5.26 4.73
N VAL A 79 5.53 6.49 5.18
CA VAL A 79 4.23 7.05 5.57
C VAL A 79 3.81 8.02 4.47
N LEU A 80 2.65 7.77 3.89
CA LEU A 80 2.07 8.53 2.79
C LEU A 80 0.88 9.32 3.31
N SER A 81 0.70 10.54 2.82
CA SER A 81 -0.47 11.37 3.16
C SER A 81 -1.62 11.08 2.20
N ALA A 82 -2.83 11.03 2.75
CA ALA A 82 -4.04 10.87 1.94
C ALA A 82 -4.30 12.11 1.10
N GLN A 83 -4.68 11.87 -0.14
CA GLN A 83 -5.20 12.89 -1.04
C GLN A 83 -6.68 12.57 -1.25
N ALA A 84 -7.52 13.61 -1.11
CA ALA A 84 -8.92 13.51 -1.49
C ALA A 84 -9.00 13.44 -3.02
N MET A 85 -9.86 12.54 -3.52
CA MET A 85 -10.20 12.44 -4.95
C MET A 85 -11.56 13.07 -5.21
#